data_AF-A0A9D6HUS5-F1
#
_entry.id   AF-A0A9D6HUS5-F1
#
_cell.length_a   1.000
_cell.length_b   1.000
_cell.length_c   1.000
_cell.angle_alpha   90.00
_cell.angle_beta   90.00
_cell.angle_gamma   90.00
#
_symmetry.space_group_name_H-M   'P 1'
#
loop_
_entity.id
_entity.type
_entity.pdbx_description
1 polymer ?
#
loop_
_entity_poly.entity_id
_entity_poly.type
_entity_poly.pdbx_seq_one_letter_code
_entity_poly.pdbx_strand_id
1 'polypeptide(L)'
;MIGISSSGNIFAIAGQPARETGSLHSPGNTETTPSDTVALSTAGPTSPPRENEKIEPKVTYPEPNGGAGVFSEPFGKIKHLALQLDGDVEGVVRENVLGAWATLFKTMDPDVRFTIVLEGEKDKAAVEQMIREKEIPNPERFNFVLTSGINITLWSRDQMVGLFSPTDDTTLLAQTTMRPHGQDPLIPPLITAANKGIILDPDKRLVTDGGDEVSNSKETFLGYNSLYLTAKHLYEMNQQKRDFFGAAKAASPFRLNLVASFPEGGEGLRAPDFKYERNPLHVTRENFPNEQEYWMDQAQNLFEQKYGKRVEVIGADDPATPEIEQPATFHIDMGLTPVDDQTVLVGDPGMAIDIIRSLPKEEYDAYNKKLSAILEEPGDILQRVIDANTTQDPLLQHQFDYNAEHLKKKGYDVIRMPYLQGPRGITWFTYNNCLMESYKREDGSEVRRVFLPEFGLPALDRKAEEIYKSQGFQVVPLDLPALTAMRGAIRCISNILGRQPEA
;
A
#
# COMPACT_ATOMS: atom_id res chain seq x y z
N MET A 1 18.85 41.13 48.91
CA MET A 1 19.60 40.21 49.80
C MET A 1 18.97 38.84 49.65
N ILE A 2 19.75 37.88 49.16
CA ILE A 2 19.53 36.41 49.10
C ILE A 2 18.36 35.94 48.22
N GLY A 3 18.71 35.48 47.02
CA GLY A 3 17.85 34.67 46.15
C GLY A 3 17.91 33.19 46.51
N ILE A 4 16.87 32.45 46.14
CA ILE A 4 16.77 31.01 46.30
C ILE A 4 16.76 30.39 44.91
N SER A 5 17.79 29.57 44.67
CA SER A 5 18.05 28.86 43.43
C SER A 5 17.36 27.50 43.38
N SER A 6 17.03 27.12 42.16
CA SER A 6 16.70 25.79 41.67
C SER A 6 17.82 24.75 41.86
N SER A 7 17.45 23.52 42.20
CA SER A 7 18.10 22.26 41.81
C SER A 7 16.99 21.18 41.82
N GLY A 8 16.84 20.26 40.88
CA GLY A 8 17.77 19.73 39.88
C GLY A 8 17.90 18.22 40.14
N ASN A 9 16.90 17.42 39.75
CA ASN A 9 16.96 15.96 39.80
C ASN A 9 17.40 15.42 38.43
N ILE A 10 18.59 14.83 38.41
CA ILE A 10 19.16 14.08 37.29
C ILE A 10 18.87 12.60 37.56
N PHE A 11 18.12 11.94 36.69
CA PHE A 11 18.07 10.47 36.64
C PHE A 11 19.03 9.97 35.57
N ALA A 12 19.92 9.09 36.01
CA ALA A 12 20.89 8.38 35.19
C ALA A 12 20.20 7.32 34.32
N ILE A 13 20.55 7.26 33.04
CA ILE A 13 20.23 6.13 32.17
C ILE A 13 21.47 5.24 32.11
N ALA A 14 21.27 3.97 32.46
CA ALA A 14 22.28 2.93 32.47
C ALA A 14 22.72 2.56 31.04
N GLY A 15 24.03 2.42 30.86
CA GLY A 15 24.65 2.07 29.59
C GLY A 15 24.37 0.64 29.14
N GLN A 16 24.24 0.47 27.83
CA GLN A 16 24.25 -0.82 27.15
C GLN A 16 25.68 -1.34 27.01
N PRO A 17 25.94 -2.66 27.14
CA PRO A 17 27.25 -3.22 26.88
C PRO A 17 27.50 -3.43 25.38
N ALA A 18 28.72 -3.10 24.94
CA ALA A 18 29.23 -3.33 23.60
C ALA A 18 29.28 -4.83 23.28
N ARG A 19 28.83 -5.21 22.08
CA ARG A 19 29.00 -6.56 21.52
C ARG A 19 30.39 -6.71 20.93
N GLU A 20 31.12 -7.70 21.43
CA GLU A 20 32.39 -8.19 20.89
C GLU A 20 32.16 -8.91 19.55
N THR A 21 32.90 -8.51 18.53
CA THR A 21 32.94 -9.21 17.23
C THR A 21 33.99 -10.32 17.30
N GLY A 22 33.53 -11.56 17.51
CA GLY A 22 34.35 -12.78 17.42
C GLY A 22 34.58 -13.18 15.96
N SER A 23 35.84 -13.14 15.53
CA SER A 23 36.34 -13.71 14.28
C SER A 23 36.41 -15.24 14.39
N LEU A 24 35.70 -15.95 13.51
CA LEU A 24 35.84 -17.40 13.33
C LEU A 24 36.48 -17.69 11.97
N HIS A 25 37.70 -18.21 12.02
CA HIS A 25 38.31 -18.99 10.95
C HIS A 25 37.58 -20.33 10.79
N SER A 26 37.41 -20.78 9.55
CA SER A 26 37.34 -22.20 9.22
C SER A 26 37.91 -22.46 7.82
N PRO A 27 38.74 -23.51 7.64
CA PRO A 27 39.36 -23.86 6.37
C PRO A 27 38.59 -24.97 5.65
N GLY A 28 38.88 -25.17 4.35
CA GLY A 28 38.82 -26.50 3.75
C GLY A 28 38.13 -26.61 2.39
N ASN A 29 38.95 -26.75 1.34
CA ASN A 29 38.61 -27.17 -0.02
C ASN A 29 37.75 -28.44 -0.09
N THR A 30 36.92 -28.56 -1.14
CA THR A 30 36.75 -29.82 -1.90
C THR A 30 36.38 -29.56 -3.37
N GLU A 31 37.24 -30.10 -4.24
CA GLU A 31 37.04 -30.75 -5.55
C GLU A 31 35.85 -30.35 -6.45
N THR A 32 36.18 -29.72 -7.59
CA THR A 32 35.34 -29.65 -8.79
C THR A 32 35.81 -30.66 -9.84
N THR A 33 34.90 -31.53 -10.28
CA THR A 33 35.04 -32.44 -11.43
C THR A 33 34.75 -31.71 -12.76
N PRO A 34 35.30 -32.18 -13.90
CA PRO A 34 35.23 -31.46 -15.17
C PRO A 34 33.94 -31.79 -15.95
N SER A 35 33.26 -30.75 -16.45
CA SER A 35 32.10 -30.88 -17.34
C SER A 35 32.51 -30.89 -18.81
N ASP A 36 31.90 -31.81 -19.54
CA ASP A 36 32.11 -32.14 -20.94
C ASP A 36 31.93 -30.97 -21.93
N THR A 37 32.91 -30.86 -22.83
CA THR A 37 32.90 -30.05 -24.05
C THR A 37 31.91 -30.60 -25.08
N VAL A 38 30.91 -29.79 -25.45
CA VAL A 38 30.05 -30.01 -26.62
C VAL A 38 30.57 -29.19 -27.80
N ALA A 39 30.74 -29.86 -28.94
CA ALA A 39 31.22 -29.31 -30.20
C ALA A 39 30.19 -28.36 -30.85
N LEU A 40 30.64 -27.16 -31.24
CA LEU A 40 29.88 -26.22 -32.07
C LEU A 40 30.24 -26.42 -33.55
N SER A 41 29.21 -26.71 -34.34
CA SER A 41 29.22 -26.79 -35.80
C SER A 41 29.41 -25.41 -36.42
N THR A 42 30.31 -25.32 -37.40
CA THR A 42 30.60 -24.15 -38.20
C THR A 42 29.66 -24.06 -39.41
N ALA A 43 28.76 -23.09 -39.41
CA ALA A 43 28.01 -22.65 -40.60
C ALA A 43 28.55 -21.29 -41.06
N GLY A 44 28.81 -21.17 -42.37
CA GLY A 44 29.49 -20.05 -43.00
C GLY A 44 28.68 -18.75 -43.11
N PRO A 45 29.30 -17.68 -43.64
CA PRO A 45 28.78 -16.31 -43.56
C PRO A 45 27.70 -16.05 -44.62
N THR A 46 26.52 -15.64 -44.17
CA THR A 46 25.50 -14.98 -45.02
C THR A 46 25.64 -13.46 -44.93
N SER A 47 25.43 -12.80 -46.07
CA SER A 47 25.62 -11.38 -46.38
C SER A 47 25.01 -10.37 -45.38
N PRO A 48 25.54 -9.13 -45.33
CA PRO A 48 25.03 -8.10 -44.42
C PRO A 48 23.65 -7.60 -44.86
N PRO A 49 22.69 -7.37 -43.93
CA PRO A 49 21.40 -6.79 -44.26
C PRO A 49 21.51 -5.28 -44.50
N ARG A 50 20.61 -4.77 -45.35
CA ARG A 50 20.50 -3.36 -45.75
C ARG A 50 20.01 -2.50 -44.58
N GLU A 51 20.60 -1.32 -44.45
CA GLU A 51 20.14 -0.24 -43.57
C GLU A 51 18.75 0.28 -43.97
N ASN A 52 17.96 0.64 -42.95
CA ASN A 52 16.73 1.44 -42.97
C ASN A 52 15.36 0.74 -43.19
N GLU A 53 15.09 -0.31 -42.41
CA GLU A 53 13.72 -0.58 -41.94
C GLU A 53 13.67 -0.42 -40.42
N LYS A 54 12.89 0.53 -39.92
CA LYS A 54 12.50 0.60 -38.51
C LYS A 54 11.67 -0.65 -38.21
N ILE A 55 12.32 -1.71 -37.75
CA ILE A 55 11.67 -2.85 -37.13
C ILE A 55 11.20 -2.38 -35.76
N GLU A 56 9.96 -1.88 -35.69
CA GLU A 56 9.26 -1.85 -34.41
C GLU A 56 9.03 -3.31 -34.01
N PRO A 57 9.54 -3.78 -32.86
CA PRO A 57 9.21 -5.11 -32.39
C PRO A 57 7.71 -5.12 -32.12
N LYS A 58 6.94 -5.79 -32.99
CA LYS A 58 5.59 -6.24 -32.66
C LYS A 58 5.73 -7.28 -31.55
N VAL A 59 5.80 -6.79 -30.32
CA VAL A 59 5.56 -7.61 -29.13
C VAL A 59 4.07 -7.90 -29.13
N THR A 60 3.67 -9.01 -29.74
CA THR A 60 2.34 -9.56 -29.54
C THR A 60 2.32 -10.15 -28.14
N TYR A 61 1.78 -9.40 -27.19
CA TYR A 61 1.38 -9.95 -25.91
C TYR A 61 0.27 -10.97 -26.16
N PRO A 62 0.26 -12.12 -25.48
CA PRO A 62 -0.90 -12.99 -25.53
C PRO A 62 -2.12 -12.15 -25.16
N GLU A 63 -3.20 -12.27 -25.94
CA GLU A 63 -4.53 -11.81 -25.52
C GLU A 63 -4.75 -12.28 -24.07
N PRO A 64 -5.36 -11.47 -23.17
CA PRO A 64 -5.57 -11.84 -21.78
C PRO A 64 -6.29 -13.19 -21.74
N ASN A 65 -5.50 -14.25 -21.56
CA ASN A 65 -5.97 -15.61 -21.66
C ASN A 65 -6.80 -15.88 -20.41
N GLY A 66 -8.10 -15.62 -20.52
CA GLY A 66 -9.13 -16.12 -19.61
C GLY A 66 -8.87 -15.87 -18.13
N GLY A 67 -9.12 -14.65 -17.68
CA GLY A 67 -9.90 -14.40 -16.45
C GLY A 67 -9.15 -14.18 -15.13
N ALA A 68 -7.82 -14.15 -15.10
CA ALA A 68 -7.13 -13.68 -13.89
C ALA A 68 -7.24 -12.16 -13.76
N GLY A 69 -7.49 -11.64 -12.55
CA GLY A 69 -7.59 -10.20 -12.34
C GLY A 69 -7.62 -9.78 -10.88
N VAL A 70 -7.42 -8.48 -10.63
CA VAL A 70 -7.41 -7.93 -9.26
C VAL A 70 -8.77 -8.12 -8.61
N PHE A 71 -8.76 -8.52 -7.34
CA PHE A 71 -9.99 -8.69 -6.55
C PHE A 71 -10.81 -7.40 -6.52
N SER A 72 -12.13 -7.52 -6.72
CA SER A 72 -13.02 -6.40 -6.44
C SER A 72 -13.13 -6.20 -4.92
N GLU A 73 -12.86 -5.00 -4.45
CA GLU A 73 -12.92 -4.66 -3.03
C GLU A 73 -14.33 -4.79 -2.43
N PRO A 74 -15.38 -4.19 -3.05
CA PRO A 74 -16.72 -4.25 -2.45
C PRO A 74 -17.42 -5.60 -2.61
N PHE A 75 -16.97 -6.49 -3.51
CA PHE A 75 -17.76 -7.64 -3.98
C PHE A 75 -17.10 -8.98 -3.72
N GLY A 76 -17.88 -10.00 -3.35
CA GLY A 76 -17.41 -11.35 -3.03
C GLY A 76 -17.07 -11.57 -1.56
N LYS A 77 -16.99 -12.85 -1.17
CA LYS A 77 -16.60 -13.28 0.17
C LYS A 77 -15.09 -13.36 0.27
N ILE A 78 -14.48 -12.70 1.25
CA ILE A 78 -13.07 -12.91 1.55
C ILE A 78 -12.89 -14.36 2.03
N LYS A 79 -12.00 -15.13 1.39
CA LYS A 79 -11.71 -16.53 1.72
C LYS A 79 -10.37 -16.71 2.41
N HIS A 80 -9.42 -15.82 2.15
CA HIS A 80 -8.08 -15.92 2.71
C HIS A 80 -7.45 -14.53 2.85
N LEU A 81 -6.97 -14.19 4.05
CA LEU A 81 -6.21 -12.97 4.31
C LEU A 81 -4.76 -13.25 4.69
N ALA A 82 -3.85 -12.45 4.17
CA ALA A 82 -2.51 -12.28 4.72
C ALA A 82 -2.52 -11.13 5.73
N LEU A 83 -1.81 -11.33 6.83
CA LEU A 83 -1.53 -10.31 7.84
C LEU A 83 -0.04 -10.39 8.18
N GLN A 84 0.55 -9.28 8.60
CA GLN A 84 1.97 -9.21 8.94
C GLN A 84 2.17 -8.46 10.26
N LEU A 85 3.02 -9.00 11.14
CA LEU A 85 3.40 -8.34 12.38
C LEU A 85 4.91 -8.18 12.42
N ASP A 86 5.34 -6.92 12.32
CA ASP A 86 6.70 -6.46 12.55
C ASP A 86 7.08 -6.69 14.02
N GLY A 87 8.26 -7.26 14.26
CA GLY A 87 8.77 -7.57 15.59
C GLY A 87 9.13 -6.33 16.42
N ASP A 88 9.41 -5.21 15.74
CA ASP A 88 9.70 -3.90 16.35
C ASP A 88 8.41 -3.13 16.74
N VAL A 89 7.23 -3.62 16.32
CA VAL A 89 5.94 -3.06 16.77
C VAL A 89 5.64 -3.56 18.18
N GLU A 90 5.78 -2.65 19.15
CA GLU A 90 5.56 -2.88 20.58
C GLU A 90 4.49 -1.93 21.17
N GLY A 91 4.23 -2.09 22.47
CA GLY A 91 3.35 -1.19 23.24
C GLY A 91 1.92 -1.07 22.72
N VAL A 92 1.37 0.15 22.81
CA VAL A 92 -0.03 0.43 22.47
C VAL A 92 -0.35 0.17 21.00
N VAL A 93 0.61 0.35 20.09
CA VAL A 93 0.42 0.04 18.66
C VAL A 93 0.19 -1.45 18.48
N ARG A 94 1.03 -2.29 19.11
CA ARG A 94 0.88 -3.74 19.06
C ARG A 94 -0.45 -4.20 19.65
N GLU A 95 -0.84 -3.62 20.78
CA GLU A 95 -2.14 -3.91 21.42
C GLU A 95 -3.32 -3.57 20.50
N ASN A 96 -3.27 -2.42 19.82
CA ASN A 96 -4.30 -2.00 18.85
C ASN A 96 -4.36 -2.95 17.64
N VAL A 97 -3.22 -3.29 17.04
CA VAL A 97 -3.17 -4.23 15.90
C VAL A 97 -3.75 -5.59 16.28
N LEU A 98 -3.30 -6.16 17.40
CA LEU A 98 -3.80 -7.46 17.87
C LEU A 98 -5.28 -7.40 18.28
N GLY A 99 -5.74 -6.29 18.85
CA GLY A 99 -7.16 -6.06 19.18
C GLY A 99 -8.06 -5.96 17.93
N ALA A 100 -7.61 -5.26 16.90
CA ALA A 100 -8.28 -5.20 15.61
C ALA A 100 -8.33 -6.58 14.93
N TRP A 101 -7.22 -7.33 14.96
CA TRP A 101 -7.19 -8.70 14.45
C TRP A 101 -8.13 -9.63 15.21
N ALA A 102 -8.19 -9.53 16.55
CA ALA A 102 -9.14 -10.30 17.35
C ALA A 102 -10.59 -10.03 16.91
N THR A 103 -10.93 -8.77 16.65
CA THR A 103 -12.27 -8.36 16.17
C THR A 103 -12.54 -8.92 14.78
N LEU A 104 -11.54 -8.85 13.89
CA LEU A 104 -11.59 -9.43 12.55
C LEU A 104 -11.87 -10.94 12.60
N PHE A 105 -11.09 -11.67 13.38
CA PHE A 105 -11.16 -13.14 13.49
C PHE A 105 -12.50 -13.63 14.05
N LYS A 106 -13.10 -12.89 14.99
CA LYS A 106 -14.43 -13.19 15.55
C LYS A 106 -15.57 -12.94 14.59
N THR A 107 -15.42 -11.92 13.74
CA THR A 107 -16.53 -11.40 12.95
C THR A 107 -16.60 -12.01 11.56
N MET A 108 -15.44 -12.32 10.97
CA MET A 108 -15.35 -13.04 9.70
C MET A 108 -15.90 -14.46 9.81
N ASP A 109 -16.53 -14.92 8.73
CA ASP A 109 -17.10 -16.26 8.65
C ASP A 109 -16.06 -17.34 9.03
N PRO A 110 -16.48 -18.45 9.67
CA PRO A 110 -15.59 -19.44 10.26
C PRO A 110 -14.65 -20.17 9.29
N ASP A 111 -14.94 -20.15 7.99
CA ASP A 111 -14.16 -20.77 6.90
C ASP A 111 -13.09 -19.85 6.31
N VAL A 112 -13.03 -18.56 6.67
CA VAL A 112 -11.98 -17.65 6.17
C VAL A 112 -10.62 -18.05 6.75
N ARG A 113 -9.61 -18.26 5.92
CA ARG A 113 -8.26 -18.61 6.36
C ARG A 113 -7.40 -17.37 6.60
N PHE A 114 -6.43 -17.49 7.48
CA PHE A 114 -5.45 -16.44 7.74
C PHE A 114 -4.03 -16.97 7.58
N THR A 115 -3.20 -16.28 6.80
CA THR A 115 -1.75 -16.44 6.82
C THR A 115 -1.17 -15.27 7.59
N ILE A 116 -0.48 -15.55 8.68
CA ILE A 116 0.12 -14.52 9.54
C ILE A 116 1.63 -14.65 9.44
N VAL A 117 2.25 -13.65 8.83
CA VAL A 117 3.71 -13.56 8.66
C VAL A 117 4.31 -12.84 9.87
N LEU A 118 5.32 -13.46 10.47
CA LEU A 118 5.88 -13.06 11.76
C LEU A 118 7.41 -13.19 11.73
N GLU A 119 8.13 -12.28 12.39
CA GLU A 119 9.60 -12.32 12.41
C GLU A 119 10.16 -13.51 13.19
N GLY A 120 9.51 -13.89 14.30
CA GLY A 120 9.97 -14.99 15.13
C GLY A 120 8.95 -15.58 16.11
N GLU A 121 9.44 -16.49 16.94
CA GLU A 121 8.62 -17.26 17.89
C GLU A 121 7.98 -16.39 18.99
N LYS A 122 8.61 -15.27 19.38
CA LYS A 122 8.02 -14.29 20.32
C LYS A 122 6.69 -13.76 19.77
N ASP A 123 6.67 -13.37 18.50
CA ASP A 123 5.48 -12.79 17.87
C ASP A 123 4.38 -13.84 17.68
N LYS A 124 4.77 -15.05 17.29
CA LYS A 124 3.85 -16.19 17.18
C LYS A 124 3.20 -16.51 18.52
N ALA A 125 3.99 -16.60 19.59
CA ALA A 125 3.47 -16.85 20.92
C ALA A 125 2.46 -15.76 21.36
N ALA A 126 2.72 -14.49 21.01
CA ALA A 126 1.81 -13.38 21.30
C ALA A 126 0.48 -13.50 20.54
N VAL A 127 0.51 -13.81 19.24
CA VAL A 127 -0.71 -13.99 18.43
C VAL A 127 -1.50 -15.22 18.91
N GLU A 128 -0.83 -16.33 19.18
CA GLU A 128 -1.47 -17.53 19.74
C GLU A 128 -2.09 -17.27 21.12
N GLN A 129 -1.42 -16.49 21.97
CA GLN A 129 -1.96 -16.06 23.25
C GLN A 129 -3.23 -15.23 23.06
N MET A 130 -3.21 -14.25 22.16
CA MET A 130 -4.39 -13.45 21.82
C MET A 130 -5.55 -14.33 21.32
N ILE A 131 -5.28 -15.29 20.42
CA ILE A 131 -6.27 -16.23 19.90
C ILE A 131 -6.93 -17.01 21.05
N ARG A 132 -6.14 -17.51 22.01
CA ARG A 132 -6.65 -18.24 23.19
C ARG A 132 -7.46 -17.34 24.13
N GLU A 133 -6.89 -16.20 24.54
CA GLU A 133 -7.51 -15.29 25.51
C GLU A 133 -8.80 -14.67 25.01
N LYS A 134 -8.89 -14.42 23.71
CA LYS A 134 -10.09 -13.87 23.07
C LYS A 134 -11.08 -14.95 22.67
N GLU A 135 -10.82 -16.23 22.93
CA GLU A 135 -11.69 -17.36 22.58
C GLU A 135 -12.05 -17.37 21.09
N ILE A 136 -11.05 -17.14 20.23
CA ILE A 136 -11.24 -17.14 18.79
C ILE A 136 -11.54 -18.57 18.31
N PRO A 137 -12.66 -18.81 17.61
CA PRO A 137 -13.03 -20.15 17.17
C PRO A 137 -12.12 -20.65 16.02
N ASN A 138 -12.10 -21.96 15.83
CA ASN A 138 -11.45 -22.65 14.70
C ASN A 138 -9.95 -22.31 14.55
N PRO A 139 -9.11 -22.58 15.57
CA PRO A 139 -7.68 -22.24 15.52
C PRO A 139 -6.91 -22.87 14.35
N GLU A 140 -7.44 -23.92 13.72
CA GLU A 140 -6.88 -24.55 12.53
C GLU A 140 -6.92 -23.65 11.27
N ARG A 141 -7.68 -22.54 11.30
CA ARG A 141 -7.77 -21.57 10.19
C ARG A 141 -6.54 -20.64 10.09
N PHE A 142 -5.62 -20.69 11.06
CA PHE A 142 -4.43 -19.85 11.11
C PHE A 142 -3.19 -20.61 10.63
N ASN A 143 -2.53 -20.08 9.61
CA ASN A 143 -1.25 -20.55 9.09
C ASN A 143 -0.16 -19.52 9.45
N PHE A 144 0.77 -19.89 10.33
CA PHE A 144 1.86 -19.01 10.75
C PHE A 144 3.10 -19.20 9.88
N VAL A 145 3.62 -18.11 9.33
CA VAL A 145 4.85 -18.10 8.51
C VAL A 145 5.92 -17.32 9.26
N LEU A 146 6.94 -18.04 9.75
CA LEU A 146 8.07 -17.42 10.42
C LEU A 146 9.15 -17.05 9.40
N THR A 147 9.57 -15.80 9.40
CA THR A 147 10.55 -15.30 8.41
C THR A 147 12.00 -15.60 8.79
N SER A 148 12.23 -16.09 10.00
CA SER A 148 13.55 -16.59 10.46
C SER A 148 14.67 -15.55 10.39
N GLY A 149 14.40 -14.33 10.87
CA GLY A 149 15.40 -13.25 10.96
C GLY A 149 15.44 -12.32 9.74
N ILE A 150 14.45 -12.39 8.86
CA ILE A 150 14.19 -11.35 7.87
C ILE A 150 13.51 -10.18 8.59
N ASN A 151 14.02 -8.96 8.41
CA ASN A 151 13.37 -7.75 8.90
C ASN A 151 12.18 -7.41 7.99
N ILE A 152 11.00 -7.35 8.58
CA ILE A 152 9.75 -7.15 7.86
C ILE A 152 8.98 -5.97 8.45
N THR A 153 8.23 -5.24 7.63
CA THR A 153 7.34 -4.19 8.18
C THR A 153 5.96 -4.73 8.54
N LEU A 154 4.99 -3.92 8.91
CA LEU A 154 3.60 -4.37 9.10
C LEU A 154 2.75 -4.22 7.83
N TRP A 155 3.31 -3.67 6.74
CA TRP A 155 2.58 -3.21 5.56
C TRP A 155 2.36 -4.31 4.53
N SER A 156 1.67 -5.40 4.90
CA SER A 156 1.46 -6.54 3.99
C SER A 156 0.77 -6.18 2.67
N ARG A 157 0.04 -5.06 2.63
CA ARG A 157 -0.62 -4.57 1.42
C ARG A 157 0.38 -4.08 0.37
N ASP A 158 1.44 -3.41 0.79
CA ASP A 158 2.36 -2.73 -0.12
C ASP A 158 3.16 -3.73 -0.96
N GLN A 159 3.41 -4.92 -0.40
CA GLN A 159 4.41 -5.86 -0.90
C GLN A 159 3.90 -6.80 -2.01
N MET A 160 2.58 -6.91 -2.16
CA MET A 160 1.95 -7.83 -3.12
C MET A 160 0.57 -7.35 -3.53
N VAL A 161 0.14 -7.73 -4.72
CA VAL A 161 -1.25 -7.57 -5.16
C VAL A 161 -1.82 -8.96 -5.40
N GLY A 162 -2.92 -9.27 -4.72
CA GLY A 162 -3.67 -10.50 -4.92
C GLY A 162 -4.51 -10.45 -6.20
N LEU A 163 -4.32 -11.44 -7.06
CA LEU A 163 -5.11 -11.65 -8.27
C LEU A 163 -5.90 -12.95 -8.14
N PHE A 164 -7.19 -12.88 -8.46
CA PHE A 164 -8.02 -14.04 -8.73
C PHE A 164 -7.52 -14.77 -9.98
N SER A 165 -7.65 -16.11 -10.02
CA SER A 165 -7.56 -16.93 -11.24
C SER A 165 -8.85 -17.74 -11.40
N PRO A 166 -9.36 -17.95 -12.63
CA PRO A 166 -10.52 -18.82 -12.87
C PRO A 166 -10.29 -20.29 -12.52
N THR A 167 -9.04 -20.70 -12.32
CA THR A 167 -8.68 -22.06 -11.89
C THR A 167 -8.86 -22.29 -10.38
N ASP A 168 -9.43 -21.31 -9.66
CA ASP A 168 -9.56 -21.29 -8.19
C ASP A 168 -8.21 -21.18 -7.45
N ASP A 169 -7.13 -20.92 -8.19
CA ASP A 169 -5.84 -20.50 -7.62
C ASP A 169 -5.82 -18.98 -7.42
N THR A 170 -5.04 -18.51 -6.44
CA THR A 170 -4.72 -17.08 -6.33
C THR A 170 -3.31 -16.83 -6.82
N THR A 171 -3.12 -15.80 -7.63
CA THR A 171 -1.80 -15.34 -8.04
C THR A 171 -1.40 -14.14 -7.19
N LEU A 172 -0.21 -14.16 -6.60
CA LEU A 172 0.39 -12.97 -6.01
C LEU A 172 1.34 -12.35 -7.02
N LEU A 173 1.10 -11.08 -7.34
CA LEU A 173 2.10 -10.30 -8.05
C LEU A 173 3.27 -10.06 -7.12
N ALA A 174 4.46 -10.42 -7.58
CA ALA A 174 5.69 -10.12 -6.88
C ALA A 174 6.19 -8.72 -7.25
N GLN A 175 5.36 -7.70 -7.49
CA GLN A 175 5.79 -6.44 -8.11
C GLN A 175 7.05 -5.80 -7.46
N THR A 176 7.68 -4.87 -8.17
CA THR A 176 8.66 -3.98 -7.53
C THR A 176 7.89 -2.97 -6.67
N THR A 177 8.09 -2.97 -5.35
CA THR A 177 7.43 -1.99 -4.47
C THR A 177 7.88 -0.58 -4.80
N MET A 178 6.98 0.40 -4.72
CA MET A 178 7.34 1.82 -4.83
C MET A 178 8.30 2.23 -3.70
N ARG A 179 8.20 1.56 -2.55
CA ARG A 179 9.08 1.75 -1.41
C ARG A 179 9.59 0.39 -0.91
N PRO A 180 10.87 0.05 -1.10
CA PRO A 180 11.41 -1.14 -0.48
C PRO A 180 11.45 -0.95 1.04
N HIS A 181 10.66 -1.73 1.74
CA HIS A 181 10.54 -1.75 3.18
C HIS A 181 11.39 -2.91 3.73
N GLY A 182 12.64 -2.62 4.13
CA GLY A 182 13.54 -3.66 4.65
C GLY A 182 13.73 -4.82 3.66
N GLN A 183 13.34 -6.02 4.07
CA GLN A 183 13.43 -7.24 3.25
C GLN A 183 12.05 -7.76 2.80
N ASP A 184 11.04 -6.91 2.83
CA ASP A 184 9.66 -7.21 2.43
C ASP A 184 9.49 -7.87 1.04
N PRO A 185 10.33 -7.60 0.01
CA PRO A 185 10.22 -8.31 -1.26
C PRO A 185 10.40 -9.84 -1.18
N LEU A 186 10.86 -10.37 -0.04
CA LEU A 186 10.99 -11.80 0.23
C LEU A 186 9.69 -12.42 0.78
N ILE A 187 8.71 -11.62 1.19
CA ILE A 187 7.47 -12.10 1.82
C ILE A 187 6.54 -12.82 0.86
N PRO A 188 6.25 -12.32 -0.36
CA PRO A 188 5.33 -13.01 -1.26
C PRO A 188 5.77 -14.45 -1.60
N PRO A 189 7.06 -14.73 -1.90
CA PRO A 189 7.55 -16.10 -2.04
C PRO A 189 7.35 -17.01 -0.81
N LEU A 190 7.48 -16.46 0.41
CA LEU A 190 7.26 -17.23 1.64
C LEU A 190 5.77 -17.57 1.81
N ILE A 191 4.88 -16.64 1.51
CA ILE A 191 3.43 -16.87 1.54
C ILE A 191 3.04 -17.93 0.52
N THR A 192 3.53 -17.86 -0.72
CA THR A 192 3.18 -18.86 -1.74
C THR A 192 3.72 -20.25 -1.40
N ALA A 193 4.94 -20.34 -0.85
CA ALA A 193 5.49 -21.61 -0.39
C ALA A 193 4.68 -22.24 0.77
N ALA A 194 4.09 -21.41 1.64
CA ALA A 194 3.33 -21.85 2.79
C ALA A 194 1.87 -22.19 2.49
N ASN A 195 1.33 -21.80 1.34
CA ASN A 195 -0.09 -21.90 1.03
C ASN A 195 -0.35 -22.59 -0.32
N LYS A 196 -0.91 -23.80 -0.25
CA LYS A 196 -1.35 -24.53 -1.45
C LYS A 196 -2.42 -23.75 -2.21
N GLY A 197 -2.29 -23.70 -3.53
CA GLY A 197 -3.21 -22.96 -4.41
C GLY A 197 -2.90 -21.47 -4.53
N ILE A 198 -1.81 -20.98 -3.91
CA ILE A 198 -1.31 -19.63 -4.16
C ILE A 198 -0.02 -19.72 -4.97
N ILE A 199 -0.02 -19.11 -6.15
CA ILE A 199 1.14 -19.05 -7.05
C ILE A 199 1.73 -17.64 -7.07
N LEU A 200 3.01 -17.55 -7.44
CA LEU A 200 3.72 -16.28 -7.55
C LEU A 200 3.88 -15.91 -9.02
N ASP A 201 3.45 -14.72 -9.43
CA ASP A 201 3.87 -14.12 -10.69
C ASP A 201 5.21 -13.39 -10.44
N PRO A 202 6.33 -13.89 -11.00
CA PRO A 202 7.65 -13.32 -10.75
C PRO A 202 7.92 -12.03 -11.55
N ASP A 203 6.97 -11.53 -12.33
CA ASP A 203 7.15 -10.35 -13.17
C ASP A 203 7.33 -9.07 -12.34
N LYS A 204 8.57 -8.56 -12.34
CA LYS A 204 9.00 -7.35 -11.62
C LYS A 204 8.82 -6.05 -12.40
N ARG A 205 8.23 -6.09 -13.61
CA ARG A 205 8.13 -4.90 -14.47
C ARG A 205 7.21 -3.82 -13.92
N LEU A 206 6.18 -4.19 -13.14
CA LEU A 206 5.34 -3.23 -12.43
C LEU A 206 6.10 -2.65 -11.23
N VAL A 207 6.07 -1.33 -11.09
CA VAL A 207 6.50 -0.61 -9.89
C VAL A 207 5.28 -0.03 -9.20
N THR A 208 4.80 -0.70 -8.16
CA THR A 208 3.55 -0.34 -7.45
C THR A 208 3.56 -0.92 -6.04
N ASP A 209 2.78 -0.32 -5.16
CA ASP A 209 2.39 -0.90 -3.88
C ASP A 209 0.92 -1.29 -3.96
N GLY A 210 0.48 -2.36 -3.28
CA GLY A 210 -0.95 -2.73 -3.30
C GLY A 210 -1.88 -1.68 -2.68
N GLY A 211 -1.35 -0.72 -1.91
CA GLY A 211 -2.13 0.43 -1.41
C GLY A 211 -2.43 1.46 -2.49
N ASP A 212 -1.66 1.46 -3.58
CA ASP A 212 -1.83 2.40 -4.69
C ASP A 212 -2.78 1.88 -5.79
N GLU A 213 -3.56 0.83 -5.48
CA GLU A 213 -4.70 0.37 -6.27
C GLU A 213 -5.91 0.09 -5.39
N VAL A 214 -7.10 0.35 -5.92
CA VAL A 214 -8.39 -0.15 -5.42
C VAL A 214 -9.25 -0.52 -6.62
N SER A 215 -10.08 -1.55 -6.49
CA SER A 215 -10.79 -2.12 -7.63
C SER A 215 -12.28 -2.34 -7.35
N ASN A 216 -13.14 -2.11 -8.35
CA ASN A 216 -14.53 -2.59 -8.37
C ASN A 216 -14.66 -3.79 -9.33
N SER A 217 -15.87 -4.17 -9.75
CA SER A 217 -16.03 -5.32 -10.64
C SER A 217 -15.57 -5.01 -12.08
N LYS A 218 -15.62 -3.74 -12.49
CA LYS A 218 -15.45 -3.29 -13.88
C LYS A 218 -14.04 -2.80 -14.18
N GLU A 219 -13.42 -2.10 -13.24
CA GLU A 219 -12.12 -1.48 -13.43
C GLU A 219 -11.31 -1.38 -12.13
N THR A 220 -10.04 -1.07 -12.30
CA THR A 220 -9.08 -0.78 -11.23
C THR A 220 -8.76 0.71 -11.27
N PHE A 221 -8.94 1.38 -10.13
CA PHE A 221 -8.40 2.70 -9.92
C PHE A 221 -6.93 2.55 -9.52
N LEU A 222 -6.04 3.27 -10.19
CA LEU A 222 -4.59 3.20 -9.97
C LEU A 222 -4.05 4.59 -9.66
N GLY A 223 -3.21 4.70 -8.64
CA GLY A 223 -2.50 5.94 -8.35
C GLY A 223 -1.54 6.31 -9.48
N TYR A 224 -1.51 7.60 -9.81
CA TYR A 224 -0.59 8.13 -10.82
C TYR A 224 0.89 7.81 -10.51
N ASN A 225 1.25 7.67 -9.24
CA ASN A 225 2.59 7.30 -8.82
C ASN A 225 3.04 5.94 -9.35
N SER A 226 2.21 4.91 -9.17
CA SER A 226 2.47 3.57 -9.70
C SER A 226 2.63 3.58 -11.23
N LEU A 227 1.77 4.34 -11.93
CA LEU A 227 1.86 4.46 -13.38
C LEU A 227 3.18 5.10 -13.81
N TYR A 228 3.51 6.26 -13.24
CA TYR A 228 4.72 7.01 -13.57
C TYR A 228 5.99 6.20 -13.27
N LEU A 229 6.07 5.58 -12.09
CA LEU A 229 7.23 4.78 -11.68
C LEU A 229 7.41 3.55 -12.57
N THR A 230 6.31 2.89 -12.95
CA THR A 230 6.34 1.77 -13.89
C THR A 230 6.82 2.22 -15.27
N ALA A 231 6.31 3.33 -15.80
CA ALA A 231 6.73 3.88 -17.09
C ALA A 231 8.23 4.20 -17.12
N LYS A 232 8.73 4.84 -16.05
CA LYS A 232 10.15 5.11 -15.87
C LYS A 232 10.98 3.81 -15.83
N HIS A 233 10.53 2.81 -15.07
CA HIS A 233 11.22 1.53 -14.97
C HIS A 233 11.30 0.80 -16.31
N LEU A 234 10.20 0.75 -17.07
CA LEU A 234 10.16 0.16 -18.41
C LEU A 234 11.14 0.86 -19.37
N TYR A 235 11.20 2.19 -19.33
CA TYR A 235 12.18 2.97 -20.10
C TYR A 235 13.62 2.60 -19.70
N GLU A 236 13.93 2.57 -18.42
CA GLU A 236 15.27 2.25 -17.91
C GLU A 236 15.70 0.83 -18.30
N MET A 237 14.82 -0.16 -18.17
CA MET A 237 15.06 -1.53 -18.64
C MET A 237 15.35 -1.58 -20.14
N ASN A 238 14.65 -0.78 -20.94
CA ASN A 238 14.88 -0.69 -22.38
C ASN A 238 16.22 -0.01 -22.71
N GLN A 239 16.61 1.04 -21.99
CA GLN A 239 17.91 1.68 -22.19
C GLN A 239 19.07 0.77 -21.78
N GLN A 240 18.96 0.03 -20.67
CA GLN A 240 19.97 -0.95 -20.28
C GLN A 240 20.21 -2.02 -21.36
N LYS A 241 19.14 -2.47 -22.02
CA LYS A 241 19.25 -3.37 -23.17
C LYS A 241 19.99 -2.70 -24.34
N ARG A 242 19.70 -1.43 -24.64
CA ARG A 242 20.38 -0.68 -25.71
C ARG A 242 21.86 -0.43 -25.42
N ASP A 243 22.20 -0.08 -24.18
CA ASP A 243 23.58 0.11 -23.71
C ASP A 243 24.38 -1.20 -23.83
N PHE A 244 23.77 -2.35 -23.52
CA PHE A 244 24.37 -3.67 -23.73
C PHE A 244 24.74 -3.93 -25.19
N PHE A 245 24.00 -3.34 -26.14
CA PHE A 245 24.30 -3.40 -27.58
C PHE A 245 25.12 -2.21 -28.10
N GLY A 246 25.71 -1.40 -27.22
CA GLY A 246 26.62 -0.31 -27.59
C GLY A 246 25.94 0.95 -28.16
N ALA A 247 24.65 1.14 -27.93
CA ALA A 247 23.98 2.39 -28.28
C ALA A 247 24.41 3.54 -27.35
N ALA A 248 24.33 4.78 -27.82
CA ALA A 248 24.56 5.94 -26.97
C ALA A 248 23.41 6.10 -25.96
N LYS A 249 23.75 6.38 -24.69
CA LYS A 249 22.78 6.61 -23.61
C LYS A 249 21.91 7.83 -23.92
N ALA A 250 20.63 7.60 -24.21
CA ALA A 250 19.67 8.68 -24.40
C ALA A 250 19.38 9.40 -23.08
N ALA A 251 19.11 10.70 -23.12
CA ALA A 251 18.61 11.44 -21.97
C ALA A 251 17.24 10.87 -21.55
N SER A 252 17.03 10.65 -20.25
CA SER A 252 15.75 10.16 -19.76
C SER A 252 14.64 11.19 -20.01
N PRO A 253 13.50 10.81 -20.63
CA PRO A 253 12.34 11.69 -20.74
C PRO A 253 11.67 11.90 -19.38
N PHE A 254 11.91 11.00 -18.43
CA PHE A 254 11.48 11.16 -17.04
C PHE A 254 12.44 12.11 -16.33
N ARG A 255 11.92 13.22 -15.81
CA ARG A 255 12.71 14.19 -15.04
C ARG A 255 13.32 13.52 -13.81
N LEU A 256 14.55 13.92 -13.49
CA LEU A 256 15.32 13.44 -12.34
C LEU A 256 14.66 13.68 -10.97
N ASN A 257 13.58 14.47 -10.90
CA ASN A 257 13.07 15.00 -9.64
C ASN A 257 11.97 14.14 -8.99
N LEU A 258 11.48 13.07 -9.64
CA LEU A 258 10.82 12.00 -8.89
C LEU A 258 11.92 11.09 -8.31
N VAL A 259 12.71 11.67 -7.42
CA VAL A 259 13.54 10.90 -6.51
C VAL A 259 12.61 10.57 -5.36
N ALA A 260 12.24 9.30 -5.23
CA ALA A 260 11.90 8.79 -3.92
C ALA A 260 13.20 8.88 -3.10
N SER A 261 13.48 10.07 -2.56
CA SER A 261 14.74 10.37 -1.88
C SER A 261 14.59 9.89 -0.45
N PHE A 262 15.02 8.66 -0.23
CA PHE A 262 15.17 8.09 1.10
C PHE A 262 16.60 8.43 1.54
N PRO A 263 16.80 9.19 2.63
CA PRO A 263 18.14 9.36 3.17
C PRO A 263 18.61 8.00 3.69
N GLU A 264 19.51 7.36 2.95
CA GLU A 264 20.26 6.21 3.44
C GLU A 264 21.10 6.68 4.65
N GLY A 265 20.86 6.07 5.82
CA GLY A 265 21.82 6.10 6.93
C GLY A 265 21.75 7.26 7.94
N GLY A 266 20.57 7.64 8.43
CA GLY A 266 20.47 8.53 9.60
C GLY A 266 19.30 8.14 10.51
N GLU A 267 19.56 8.09 11.82
CA GLU A 267 18.57 7.84 12.87
C GLU A 267 17.22 8.52 12.56
N GLY A 268 16.20 7.70 12.34
CA GLY A 268 14.82 8.09 12.09
C GLY A 268 14.39 8.02 10.62
N LEU A 269 13.75 6.90 10.24
CA LEU A 269 12.97 6.66 9.01
C LEU A 269 12.26 7.91 8.46
N ARG A 270 12.90 8.70 7.58
CA ARG A 270 12.21 9.77 6.87
C ARG A 270 11.33 9.10 5.81
N ALA A 271 10.01 9.16 5.99
CA ALA A 271 9.11 8.94 4.87
C ALA A 271 9.50 9.94 3.77
N PRO A 272 9.60 9.51 2.50
CA PRO A 272 9.93 10.40 1.40
C PRO A 272 8.88 11.52 1.36
N ASP A 273 9.37 12.75 1.33
CA ASP A 273 8.57 13.90 0.94
C ASP A 273 8.44 13.75 -0.58
N PHE A 274 7.32 13.22 -1.08
CA PHE A 274 6.99 13.27 -2.51
C PHE A 274 6.62 14.72 -2.87
N LYS A 275 7.55 15.64 -2.65
CA LYS A 275 7.41 17.01 -3.09
C LYS A 275 7.77 17.05 -4.55
N TYR A 276 6.75 17.08 -5.39
CA TYR A 276 6.92 17.45 -6.78
C TYR A 276 7.38 18.91 -6.79
N GLU A 277 8.66 19.16 -7.09
CA GLU A 277 9.10 20.55 -7.35
C GLU A 277 8.31 21.16 -8.52
N ARG A 278 7.84 20.31 -9.45
CA ARG A 278 6.80 20.55 -10.46
C ARG A 278 6.17 19.19 -10.83
N ASN A 279 4.85 19.12 -11.04
CA ASN A 279 4.30 17.94 -11.71
C ASN A 279 4.90 17.90 -13.13
N PRO A 280 5.57 16.80 -13.53
CA PRO A 280 6.13 16.68 -14.86
C PRO A 280 5.08 16.72 -15.99
N LEU A 281 3.78 16.81 -15.68
CA LEU A 281 2.70 16.99 -16.65
C LEU A 281 2.39 18.46 -17.01
N HIS A 282 2.82 19.45 -16.21
CA HIS A 282 2.60 20.89 -16.51
C HIS A 282 3.45 21.41 -17.68
N VAL A 283 4.16 20.52 -18.37
CA VAL A 283 4.70 20.84 -19.70
C VAL A 283 3.52 20.68 -20.65
N THR A 284 3.06 21.79 -21.23
CA THR A 284 2.05 21.82 -22.30
C THR A 284 2.22 20.62 -23.23
N ARG A 285 1.15 19.98 -23.70
CA ARG A 285 1.19 18.80 -24.60
C ARG A 285 2.15 18.95 -25.79
N GLU A 286 2.37 20.18 -26.26
CA GLU A 286 3.37 20.55 -27.29
C GLU A 286 4.84 20.28 -26.89
N ASN A 287 5.13 20.06 -25.61
CA ASN A 287 6.43 19.84 -25.01
C ASN A 287 6.53 18.49 -24.27
N PHE A 288 5.49 17.65 -24.32
CA PHE A 288 5.61 16.26 -23.91
C PHE A 288 6.52 15.57 -24.92
N PRO A 289 7.66 14.99 -24.52
CA PRO A 289 8.39 14.14 -25.44
C PRO A 289 7.43 13.00 -25.81
N ASN A 290 7.18 12.80 -27.11
CA ASN A 290 6.40 11.65 -27.61
C ASN A 290 6.83 10.32 -26.97
N GLU A 291 8.08 10.25 -26.50
CA GLU A 291 8.63 9.11 -25.77
C GLU A 291 8.05 8.93 -24.36
N GLN A 292 7.80 9.98 -23.58
CA GLN A 292 7.23 9.83 -22.23
C GLN A 292 5.80 9.30 -22.30
N GLU A 293 4.95 9.87 -23.16
CA GLU A 293 3.56 9.41 -23.38
C GLU A 293 3.56 7.93 -23.81
N TYR A 294 4.44 7.55 -24.74
CA TYR A 294 4.59 6.16 -25.15
C TYR A 294 4.85 5.22 -23.96
N TRP A 295 5.78 5.56 -23.06
CA TRP A 295 6.08 4.71 -21.90
C TRP A 295 4.97 4.71 -20.84
N MET A 296 4.24 5.82 -20.69
CA MET A 296 3.04 5.87 -19.83
C MET A 296 1.96 4.93 -20.37
N ASP A 297 1.72 4.94 -21.69
CA ASP A 297 0.79 4.02 -22.34
C ASP A 297 1.26 2.55 -22.20
N GLN A 298 2.56 2.29 -22.36
CA GLN A 298 3.11 0.93 -22.13
C GLN A 298 2.91 0.48 -20.68
N ALA A 299 3.09 1.37 -19.71
CA ALA A 299 2.85 1.06 -18.30
C ALA A 299 1.37 0.78 -18.03
N GLN A 300 0.46 1.62 -18.53
CA GLN A 300 -0.98 1.40 -18.37
C GLN A 300 -1.42 0.08 -19.00
N ASN A 301 -1.00 -0.21 -20.23
CA ASN A 301 -1.28 -1.48 -20.89
C ASN A 301 -0.75 -2.68 -20.09
N LEU A 302 0.43 -2.55 -19.47
CA LEU A 302 0.98 -3.60 -18.62
C LEU A 302 0.15 -3.80 -17.34
N PHE A 303 -0.32 -2.72 -16.70
CA PHE A 303 -1.26 -2.82 -15.58
C PHE A 303 -2.56 -3.49 -16.00
N GLU A 304 -3.19 -3.07 -17.10
CA GLU A 304 -4.44 -3.66 -17.60
C GLU A 304 -4.26 -5.15 -17.93
N GLN A 305 -3.13 -5.51 -18.54
CA GLN A 305 -2.76 -6.89 -18.81
C GLN A 305 -2.64 -7.71 -17.51
N LYS A 306 -1.97 -7.17 -16.49
CA LYS A 306 -1.71 -7.88 -15.23
C LYS A 306 -2.93 -7.93 -14.32
N TYR A 307 -3.73 -6.88 -14.32
CA TYR A 307 -4.90 -6.73 -13.46
C TYR A 307 -6.16 -7.32 -14.09
N GLY A 308 -6.13 -7.66 -15.37
CA GLY A 308 -7.26 -8.27 -16.08
C GLY A 308 -8.47 -7.35 -16.18
N LYS A 309 -8.27 -6.04 -15.98
CA LYS A 309 -9.31 -5.00 -15.93
C LYS A 309 -8.78 -3.73 -16.58
N ARG A 310 -9.72 -2.88 -17.03
CA ARG A 310 -9.38 -1.51 -17.41
C ARG A 310 -8.78 -0.78 -16.19
N VAL A 311 -7.85 0.13 -16.45
CA VAL A 311 -7.25 0.97 -15.42
C VAL A 311 -7.71 2.42 -15.58
N GLU A 312 -8.21 3.01 -14.50
CA GLU A 312 -8.50 4.44 -14.39
C GLU A 312 -7.47 5.09 -13.46
N VAL A 313 -6.73 6.06 -13.99
CA VAL A 313 -5.61 6.69 -13.29
C VAL A 313 -6.12 7.87 -12.45
N ILE A 314 -5.76 7.90 -11.17
CA ILE A 314 -6.19 8.91 -10.20
C ILE A 314 -5.00 9.75 -9.74
N GLY A 315 -5.21 11.06 -9.58
CA GLY A 315 -4.16 12.00 -9.14
C GLY A 315 -3.19 12.43 -10.24
N ALA A 316 -3.53 12.22 -11.51
CA ALA A 316 -2.82 12.80 -12.64
C ALA A 316 -3.24 14.27 -12.84
N ASP A 317 -2.30 15.11 -13.27
CA ASP A 317 -2.53 16.51 -13.65
C ASP A 317 -3.56 16.63 -14.77
N ASP A 318 -4.41 17.66 -14.71
CA ASP A 318 -5.19 18.11 -15.87
C ASP A 318 -4.51 19.36 -16.44
N PRO A 319 -3.77 19.25 -17.56
CA PRO A 319 -3.10 20.40 -18.14
C PRO A 319 -4.08 21.47 -18.68
N ALA A 320 -5.39 21.23 -18.65
CA ALA A 320 -6.41 22.22 -18.95
C ALA A 320 -6.75 23.14 -17.75
N THR A 321 -6.28 22.83 -16.54
CA THR A 321 -6.45 23.68 -15.35
C THR A 321 -5.21 24.57 -15.15
N PRO A 322 -5.37 25.73 -14.48
CA PRO A 322 -4.24 26.60 -14.16
C PRO A 322 -3.41 26.10 -12.97
N GLU A 323 -3.96 25.21 -12.16
CA GLU A 323 -3.31 24.63 -10.98
C GLU A 323 -2.57 23.36 -11.39
N ILE A 324 -1.53 23.00 -10.63
CA ILE A 324 -0.79 21.76 -10.85
C ILE A 324 -1.40 20.71 -9.93
N GLU A 325 -2.18 19.77 -10.47
CA GLU A 325 -2.69 18.68 -9.64
C GLU A 325 -1.60 17.67 -9.29
N GLN A 326 -1.78 17.00 -8.17
CA GLN A 326 -0.86 16.01 -7.62
C GLN A 326 -1.71 14.90 -6.97
N PRO A 327 -1.16 13.69 -6.77
CA PRO A 327 -1.82 12.68 -5.98
C PRO A 327 -2.20 13.24 -4.59
N ALA A 328 -3.49 13.25 -4.27
CA ALA A 328 -4.00 13.75 -3.00
C ALA A 328 -3.48 12.96 -1.79
N THR A 329 -3.09 11.71 -2.02
CA THR A 329 -2.55 10.81 -1.01
C THR A 329 -1.35 10.08 -1.58
N PHE A 330 -0.50 9.56 -0.69
CA PHE A 330 0.63 8.73 -1.11
C PHE A 330 0.18 7.41 -1.75
N HIS A 331 -0.83 6.77 -1.17
CA HIS A 331 -1.53 5.60 -1.68
C HIS A 331 -3.00 5.96 -1.88
N ILE A 332 -3.58 5.61 -3.03
CA ILE A 332 -4.96 5.99 -3.32
C ILE A 332 -5.97 5.37 -2.34
N ASP A 333 -5.68 4.23 -1.74
CA ASP A 333 -6.59 3.58 -0.79
C ASP A 333 -6.77 4.33 0.54
N MET A 334 -5.93 5.34 0.78
CA MET A 334 -6.05 6.27 1.88
C MET A 334 -7.07 7.36 1.58
N GLY A 335 -7.44 7.57 0.32
CA GLY A 335 -8.30 8.69 -0.10
C GLY A 335 -9.45 8.30 -1.01
N LEU A 336 -9.52 7.05 -1.48
CA LEU A 336 -10.49 6.58 -2.47
C LEU A 336 -10.92 5.14 -2.15
N THR A 337 -12.22 4.88 -2.16
CA THR A 337 -12.77 3.53 -1.92
C THR A 337 -14.01 3.28 -2.78
N PRO A 338 -13.98 2.37 -3.76
CA PRO A 338 -15.21 1.93 -4.43
C PRO A 338 -16.06 1.10 -3.47
N VAL A 339 -17.33 1.48 -3.29
CA VAL A 339 -18.28 0.73 -2.45
C VAL A 339 -19.25 -0.13 -3.26
N ASP A 340 -19.30 0.11 -4.56
CA ASP A 340 -19.91 -0.74 -5.59
C ASP A 340 -19.34 -0.32 -6.98
N ASP A 341 -20.05 -0.67 -8.05
CA ASP A 341 -19.67 -0.41 -9.44
C ASP A 341 -20.02 0.99 -9.98
N GLN A 342 -20.74 1.79 -9.20
CA GLN A 342 -21.21 3.13 -9.55
C GLN A 342 -20.82 4.17 -8.50
N THR A 343 -20.56 3.76 -7.27
CA THR A 343 -20.32 4.66 -6.14
C THR A 343 -18.88 4.56 -5.64
N VAL A 344 -18.23 5.72 -5.50
CA VAL A 344 -16.87 5.85 -4.98
C VAL A 344 -16.85 6.84 -3.82
N LEU A 345 -16.24 6.46 -2.71
CA LEU A 345 -15.95 7.35 -1.59
C LEU A 345 -14.64 8.07 -1.85
N VAL A 346 -14.61 9.39 -1.67
CA VAL A 346 -13.40 10.22 -1.82
C VAL A 346 -13.19 11.04 -0.55
N GLY A 347 -11.94 11.07 -0.06
CA GLY A 347 -11.55 11.83 1.12
C GLY A 347 -11.87 13.31 1.02
N ASP A 348 -12.07 13.95 2.17
CA ASP A 348 -12.47 15.35 2.30
C ASP A 348 -11.86 15.99 3.57
N PRO A 349 -10.69 16.65 3.44
CA PRO A 349 -10.08 17.44 4.51
C PRO A 349 -10.99 18.49 5.13
N GLY A 350 -11.70 19.25 4.30
CA GLY A 350 -12.59 20.33 4.71
C GLY A 350 -13.72 19.83 5.59
N MET A 351 -14.37 18.72 5.19
CA MET A 351 -15.40 18.07 6.01
C MET A 351 -14.88 17.70 7.40
N ALA A 352 -13.70 17.08 7.48
CA ALA A 352 -13.14 16.66 8.77
C ALA A 352 -12.74 17.87 9.64
N ILE A 353 -12.14 18.90 9.04
CA ILE A 353 -11.78 20.15 9.73
C ILE A 353 -13.03 20.83 10.30
N ASP A 354 -14.10 20.93 9.52
CA ASP A 354 -15.35 21.56 9.94
C ASP A 354 -15.99 20.79 11.11
N ILE A 355 -15.99 19.46 11.06
CA ILE A 355 -16.47 18.62 12.17
C ILE A 355 -15.65 18.89 13.43
N ILE A 356 -14.31 18.86 13.35
CA ILE A 356 -13.45 19.10 14.52
C ILE A 356 -13.66 20.51 15.08
N ARG A 357 -13.71 21.54 14.24
CA ARG A 357 -13.90 22.94 14.65
C ARG A 357 -15.28 23.20 15.25
N SER A 358 -16.27 22.39 14.90
CA SER A 358 -17.63 22.48 15.45
C SER A 358 -17.78 21.83 16.84
N LEU A 359 -16.78 21.08 17.32
CA LEU A 359 -16.84 20.42 18.61
C LEU A 359 -16.95 21.44 19.76
N PRO A 360 -17.73 21.12 20.81
CA PRO A 360 -17.62 21.82 22.09
C PRO A 360 -16.17 21.78 22.58
N LYS A 361 -15.71 22.86 23.22
CA LYS A 361 -14.33 22.98 23.68
C LYS A 361 -13.93 21.81 24.59
N GLU A 362 -14.84 21.37 25.45
CA GLU A 362 -14.62 20.28 26.38
C GLU A 362 -14.39 18.94 25.66
N GLU A 363 -15.12 18.69 24.56
CA GLU A 363 -14.93 17.49 23.73
C GLU A 363 -13.61 17.55 22.96
N TYR A 364 -13.31 18.70 22.35
CA TYR A 364 -12.03 18.93 21.67
C TYR A 364 -10.84 18.66 22.60
N ASP A 365 -10.84 19.28 23.79
CA ASP A 365 -9.77 19.15 24.77
C ASP A 365 -9.64 17.69 25.27
N ALA A 366 -10.76 16.99 25.47
CA ALA A 366 -10.76 15.59 25.86
C ALA A 366 -10.19 14.65 24.80
N TYR A 367 -10.59 14.83 23.53
CA TYR A 367 -10.06 14.03 22.42
C TYR A 367 -8.59 14.32 22.16
N ASN A 368 -8.20 15.59 22.16
CA ASN A 368 -6.81 15.97 22.00
C ASN A 368 -5.93 15.34 23.10
N LYS A 369 -6.39 15.36 24.35
CA LYS A 369 -5.69 14.71 25.47
C LYS A 369 -5.55 13.19 25.27
N LYS A 370 -6.59 12.52 24.78
CA LYS A 370 -6.56 11.08 24.50
C LYS A 370 -5.54 10.77 23.40
N LEU A 371 -5.58 11.51 22.29
CA LEU A 371 -4.63 11.35 21.19
C LEU A 371 -3.19 11.61 21.65
N SER A 372 -2.94 12.70 22.40
CA SER A 372 -1.62 12.97 22.98
C SER A 372 -1.10 11.82 23.83
N ALA A 373 -1.97 11.16 24.61
CA ALA A 373 -1.57 10.03 25.44
C ALA A 373 -1.24 8.78 24.61
N ILE A 374 -2.03 8.49 23.57
CA ILE A 374 -1.82 7.33 22.69
C ILE A 374 -0.56 7.49 21.85
N LEU A 375 -0.31 8.70 21.35
CA LEU A 375 0.83 9.02 20.50
C LEU A 375 2.10 9.31 21.29
N GLU A 376 2.00 9.39 22.63
CA GLU A 376 3.07 9.86 23.52
C GLU A 376 3.62 11.24 23.12
N GLU A 377 2.77 12.06 22.50
CA GLU A 377 3.10 13.36 21.91
C GLU A 377 2.32 14.48 22.60
N PRO A 378 2.99 15.41 23.31
CA PRO A 378 2.30 16.49 24.01
C PRO A 378 1.80 17.57 23.04
N GLY A 379 0.83 18.36 23.51
CA GLY A 379 0.37 19.58 22.84
C GLY A 379 -0.97 19.43 22.15
N ASP A 380 -1.26 20.36 21.24
CA ASP A 380 -2.50 20.39 20.46
C ASP A 380 -2.33 19.59 19.17
N ILE A 381 -2.47 18.27 19.30
CA ILE A 381 -2.37 17.30 18.22
C ILE A 381 -3.42 17.56 17.14
N LEU A 382 -4.66 17.83 17.54
CA LEU A 382 -5.74 18.10 16.59
C LEU A 382 -5.47 19.35 15.75
N GLN A 383 -4.99 20.44 16.37
CA GLN A 383 -4.63 21.64 15.63
C GLN A 383 -3.43 21.40 14.71
N ARG A 384 -2.41 20.65 15.14
CA ARG A 384 -1.27 20.28 14.28
C ARG A 384 -1.71 19.47 13.05
N VAL A 385 -2.69 18.59 13.20
CA VAL A 385 -3.28 17.86 12.08
C VAL A 385 -4.04 18.80 11.16
N ILE A 386 -4.88 19.70 11.69
CA ILE A 386 -5.55 20.73 10.88
C ILE A 386 -4.54 21.56 10.09
N ASP A 387 -3.49 22.07 10.76
CA ASP A 387 -2.44 22.89 10.14
C ASP A 387 -1.70 22.14 9.03
N ALA A 388 -1.52 20.82 9.16
CA ALA A 388 -0.91 20.00 8.12
C ALA A 388 -1.77 19.91 6.85
N ASN A 389 -3.10 20.03 6.96
CA ASN A 389 -4.04 19.98 5.83
C ASN A 389 -4.41 21.38 5.29
N THR A 390 -4.06 22.46 5.99
CA THR A 390 -4.41 23.83 5.60
C THR A 390 -3.21 24.72 5.31
N THR A 391 -2.18 24.65 6.16
CA THR A 391 -1.05 25.58 6.12
C THR A 391 0.19 24.93 5.54
N GLN A 392 0.45 23.66 5.86
CA GLN A 392 1.61 22.94 5.34
C GLN A 392 1.37 22.38 3.94
N ASP A 393 0.12 21.98 3.66
CA ASP A 393 -0.33 21.53 2.35
C ASP A 393 -1.65 22.21 1.95
N PRO A 394 -1.60 23.49 1.53
CA PRO A 394 -2.79 24.27 1.22
C PRO A 394 -3.56 23.78 -0.02
N LEU A 395 -2.95 22.93 -0.85
CA LEU A 395 -3.58 22.39 -2.07
C LEU A 395 -4.27 21.05 -1.84
N LEU A 396 -4.11 20.43 -0.67
CA LEU A 396 -4.63 19.08 -0.42
C LEU A 396 -6.14 18.97 -0.68
N GLN A 397 -6.94 19.92 -0.19
CA GLN A 397 -8.38 19.95 -0.47
C GLN A 397 -8.65 20.00 -1.96
N HIS A 398 -7.94 20.86 -2.69
CA HIS A 398 -8.08 20.99 -4.14
C HIS A 398 -7.79 19.66 -4.85
N GLN A 399 -6.77 18.91 -4.43
CA GLN A 399 -6.48 17.60 -5.01
C GLN A 399 -7.60 16.58 -4.80
N PHE A 400 -8.23 16.58 -3.61
CA PHE A 400 -9.40 15.73 -3.35
C PHE A 400 -10.64 16.17 -4.13
N ASP A 401 -10.85 17.47 -4.32
CA ASP A 401 -11.95 18.01 -5.11
C ASP A 401 -11.76 17.66 -6.59
N TYR A 402 -10.54 17.79 -7.10
CA TYR A 402 -10.18 17.39 -8.45
C TYR A 402 -10.44 15.90 -8.69
N ASN A 403 -9.97 15.02 -7.81
CA ASN A 403 -10.23 13.58 -7.93
C ASN A 403 -11.73 13.26 -7.93
N ALA A 404 -12.52 13.94 -7.09
CA ALA A 404 -13.97 13.77 -7.07
C ALA A 404 -14.65 14.25 -8.36
N GLU A 405 -14.27 15.41 -8.89
CA GLU A 405 -14.82 15.92 -10.14
C GLU A 405 -14.40 15.08 -11.34
N HIS A 406 -13.18 14.55 -11.36
CA HIS A 406 -12.70 13.59 -12.35
C HIS A 406 -13.58 12.34 -12.39
N LEU A 407 -13.83 11.72 -11.23
CA LEU A 407 -14.70 10.54 -11.11
C LEU A 407 -16.16 10.85 -11.52
N LYS A 408 -16.71 11.99 -11.11
CA LYS A 408 -18.05 12.41 -11.55
C LYS A 408 -18.15 12.58 -13.07
N LYS A 409 -17.14 13.17 -13.71
CA LYS A 409 -17.07 13.27 -15.19
C LYS A 409 -17.03 11.91 -15.87
N LYS A 410 -16.52 10.87 -15.19
CA LYS A 410 -16.54 9.47 -15.64
C LYS A 410 -17.87 8.75 -15.37
N GLY A 411 -18.82 9.40 -14.70
CA GLY A 411 -20.16 8.88 -14.43
C GLY A 411 -20.30 8.17 -13.08
N TYR A 412 -19.34 8.33 -12.17
CA TYR A 412 -19.43 7.80 -10.82
C TYR A 412 -20.26 8.71 -9.90
N ASP A 413 -21.04 8.08 -9.02
CA ASP A 413 -21.62 8.72 -7.84
C ASP A 413 -20.53 8.88 -6.78
N VAL A 414 -20.13 10.12 -6.51
CA VAL A 414 -19.05 10.41 -5.55
C VAL A 414 -19.61 10.87 -4.22
N ILE A 415 -19.23 10.18 -3.15
CA ILE A 415 -19.57 10.52 -1.77
C ILE A 415 -18.31 10.94 -1.03
N ARG A 416 -18.41 12.03 -0.25
CA ARG A 416 -17.29 12.59 0.50
C ARG A 416 -17.13 11.89 1.85
N MET A 417 -15.88 11.56 2.22
CA MET A 417 -15.51 10.86 3.45
C MET A 417 -14.55 11.75 4.28
N PRO A 418 -14.72 11.90 5.61
CA PRO A 418 -13.73 12.62 6.40
C PRO A 418 -12.32 12.07 6.20
N TYR A 419 -11.37 12.97 5.95
CA TYR A 419 -9.96 12.61 5.78
C TYR A 419 -9.09 13.66 6.44
N LEU A 420 -8.01 13.29 7.11
CA LEU A 420 -7.00 14.25 7.55
C LEU A 420 -5.62 13.62 7.54
N GLN A 421 -4.65 14.41 7.08
CA GLN A 421 -3.26 14.07 7.19
C GLN A 421 -2.47 14.82 8.24
N GLY A 422 -1.93 14.14 9.24
CA GLY A 422 -1.02 14.73 10.21
C GLY A 422 0.43 14.77 9.72
N PRO A 423 1.27 15.61 10.36
CA PRO A 423 2.70 15.60 10.11
C PRO A 423 3.33 14.27 10.57
N ARG A 424 4.62 14.08 10.29
CA ARG A 424 5.33 12.84 10.64
C ARG A 424 5.22 12.55 12.14
N GLY A 425 4.93 11.28 12.46
CA GLY A 425 4.87 10.77 13.83
C GLY A 425 3.58 11.11 14.58
N ILE A 426 2.60 11.77 13.94
CA ILE A 426 1.35 12.16 14.61
C ILE A 426 0.22 11.20 14.26
N THR A 427 -0.51 11.42 13.16
CA THR A 427 -1.69 10.59 12.86
C THR A 427 -2.14 10.80 11.42
N TRP A 428 -2.79 9.78 10.86
CA TRP A 428 -3.48 9.78 9.58
C TRP A 428 -4.91 9.28 9.77
N PHE A 429 -5.88 10.18 9.71
CA PHE A 429 -7.29 9.83 9.86
C PHE A 429 -7.87 9.55 8.49
N THR A 430 -7.94 8.27 8.11
CA THR A 430 -8.58 7.84 6.86
C THR A 430 -9.54 6.69 7.12
N TYR A 431 -10.80 6.94 6.77
CA TYR A 431 -11.85 5.91 6.83
C TYR A 431 -12.00 5.16 5.50
N ASN A 432 -11.26 5.57 4.46
CA ASN A 432 -11.18 4.89 3.17
C ASN A 432 -10.37 3.58 3.27
N ASN A 433 -9.39 3.53 4.17
CA ASN A 433 -8.47 2.41 4.35
C ASN A 433 -9.11 1.24 5.15
N CYS A 434 -10.18 0.67 4.59
CA CYS A 434 -11.01 -0.36 5.21
C CYS A 434 -10.95 -1.69 4.44
N LEU A 435 -11.47 -2.77 5.04
CA LEU A 435 -11.76 -4.02 4.33
C LEU A 435 -13.27 -4.15 4.13
N MET A 436 -13.69 -4.69 2.98
CA MET A 436 -15.10 -4.89 2.65
C MET A 436 -15.37 -6.29 2.12
N GLU A 437 -16.59 -6.78 2.34
CA GLU A 437 -17.12 -7.99 1.70
C GLU A 437 -18.61 -7.80 1.39
N SER A 438 -19.06 -8.26 0.22
CA SER A 438 -20.46 -8.28 -0.17
C SER A 438 -20.77 -9.57 -0.91
N TYR A 439 -21.60 -10.45 -0.36
CA TYR A 439 -21.93 -11.74 -0.96
C TYR A 439 -23.22 -12.32 -0.39
N LYS A 440 -23.73 -13.37 -1.04
CA LYS A 440 -24.86 -14.15 -0.57
C LYS A 440 -24.38 -15.48 0.03
N ARG A 441 -24.82 -15.81 1.24
CA ARG A 441 -24.59 -17.12 1.86
C ARG A 441 -25.44 -18.20 1.21
N GLU A 442 -25.12 -19.47 1.47
CA GLU A 442 -25.88 -20.62 0.98
C GLU A 442 -27.34 -20.63 1.45
N ASP A 443 -27.62 -20.09 2.64
CA ASP A 443 -28.98 -19.93 3.19
C ASP A 443 -29.77 -18.77 2.56
N GLY A 444 -29.14 -18.04 1.63
CA GLY A 444 -29.71 -16.89 0.95
C GLY A 444 -29.60 -15.58 1.70
N SER A 445 -29.03 -15.54 2.90
CA SER A 445 -28.75 -14.29 3.62
C SER A 445 -27.67 -13.47 2.90
N GLU A 446 -27.86 -12.16 2.86
CA GLU A 446 -26.89 -11.23 2.29
C GLU A 446 -25.92 -10.77 3.38
N VAL A 447 -24.64 -10.75 3.02
CA VAL A 447 -23.57 -10.12 3.79
C VAL A 447 -23.13 -8.92 3.00
N ARG A 448 -23.16 -7.74 3.61
CA ARG A 448 -22.52 -6.54 3.11
C ARG A 448 -21.89 -5.86 4.30
N ARG A 449 -20.57 -5.97 4.44
CA ARG A 449 -19.85 -5.60 5.67
C ARG A 449 -18.61 -4.80 5.36
N VAL A 450 -18.35 -3.80 6.20
CA VAL A 450 -17.10 -3.05 6.22
C VAL A 450 -16.43 -3.21 7.58
N PHE A 451 -15.13 -3.50 7.57
CA PHE A 451 -14.27 -3.45 8.73
C PHE A 451 -13.60 -2.08 8.76
N LEU A 452 -14.20 -1.16 9.50
CA LEU A 452 -13.92 0.27 9.46
C LEU A 452 -12.89 0.63 10.54
N PRO A 453 -11.73 1.21 10.20
CA PRO A 453 -10.84 1.76 11.22
C PRO A 453 -11.53 2.89 12.00
N GLU A 454 -11.44 2.85 13.32
CA GLU A 454 -11.81 3.94 14.21
C GLU A 454 -10.55 4.51 14.87
N PHE A 455 -10.50 5.83 15.00
CA PHE A 455 -9.29 6.53 15.47
C PHE A 455 -9.50 7.22 16.81
N GLY A 456 -10.58 6.88 17.51
CA GLY A 456 -10.89 7.43 18.83
C GLY A 456 -11.26 8.91 18.77
N LEU A 457 -11.82 9.37 17.64
CA LEU A 457 -12.43 10.66 17.42
C LEU A 457 -13.91 10.47 17.11
N PRO A 458 -14.77 10.28 18.13
CA PRO A 458 -16.15 9.83 17.97
C PRO A 458 -16.98 10.63 16.97
N ALA A 459 -16.73 11.93 16.81
CA ALA A 459 -17.45 12.74 15.83
C ALA A 459 -17.09 12.38 14.37
N LEU A 460 -15.82 12.10 14.09
CA LEU A 460 -15.38 11.63 12.78
C LEU A 460 -15.72 10.14 12.58
N ASP A 461 -15.48 9.30 13.60
CA ASP A 461 -15.77 7.86 13.57
C ASP A 461 -17.27 7.63 13.24
N ARG A 462 -18.18 8.32 13.95
CA ARG A 462 -19.63 8.26 13.67
C ARG A 462 -19.98 8.76 12.27
N LYS A 463 -19.34 9.83 11.79
CA LYS A 463 -19.63 10.35 10.45
C LYS A 463 -19.25 9.34 9.37
N ALA A 464 -18.12 8.68 9.51
CA ALA A 464 -17.68 7.62 8.61
C ALA A 464 -18.62 6.39 8.69
N GLU A 465 -18.99 5.98 9.90
CA GLU A 465 -19.95 4.90 10.14
C GLU A 465 -21.31 5.20 9.45
N GLU A 466 -21.83 6.41 9.59
CA GLU A 466 -23.07 6.86 8.95
C GLU A 466 -22.99 6.75 7.42
N ILE A 467 -21.87 7.16 6.81
CA ILE A 467 -21.66 7.06 5.36
C ILE A 467 -21.71 5.59 4.91
N TYR A 468 -20.98 4.70 5.56
CA TYR A 468 -21.01 3.28 5.19
C TYR A 468 -22.38 2.64 5.43
N LYS A 469 -23.06 2.97 6.53
CA LYS A 469 -24.43 2.50 6.79
C LYS A 469 -25.41 3.00 5.74
N SER A 470 -25.25 4.22 5.24
CA SER A 470 -26.10 4.74 4.15
C SER A 470 -25.89 3.98 2.84
N GLN A 471 -24.75 3.31 2.68
CA GLN A 471 -24.44 2.41 1.55
C GLN A 471 -24.82 0.95 1.81
N GLY A 472 -25.60 0.69 2.87
CA GLY A 472 -26.12 -0.64 3.21
C GLY A 472 -25.13 -1.57 3.89
N PHE A 473 -23.98 -1.07 4.36
CA PHE A 473 -23.01 -1.90 5.07
C PHE A 473 -23.37 -2.11 6.54
N GLN A 474 -23.19 -3.33 7.02
CA GLN A 474 -22.91 -3.60 8.42
C GLN A 474 -21.50 -3.08 8.74
N VAL A 475 -21.40 -2.10 9.63
CA VAL A 475 -20.11 -1.56 10.08
C VAL A 475 -19.59 -2.40 11.25
N VAL A 476 -18.35 -2.86 11.12
CA VAL A 476 -17.57 -3.53 12.17
C VAL A 476 -16.41 -2.63 12.53
N PRO A 477 -16.47 -1.92 13.67
CA PRO A 477 -15.42 -0.97 14.04
C PRO A 477 -14.14 -1.69 14.46
N LEU A 478 -13.00 -1.12 14.09
CA LEU A 478 -11.67 -1.58 14.45
C LEU A 478 -10.90 -0.44 15.15
N ASP A 479 -10.77 -0.52 16.47
CA ASP A 479 -10.04 0.49 17.27
C ASP A 479 -8.55 0.49 16.92
N LEU A 480 -8.12 1.47 16.12
CA LEU A 480 -6.77 1.63 15.58
C LEU A 480 -6.13 3.03 15.82
N PRO A 481 -6.41 3.74 16.94
CA PRO A 481 -5.91 5.10 17.17
C PRO A 481 -4.39 5.20 17.37
N ALA A 482 -3.68 4.09 17.63
CA ALA A 482 -2.22 4.09 17.70
C ALA A 482 -1.57 3.76 16.35
N LEU A 483 -2.18 2.86 15.57
CA LEU A 483 -1.65 2.45 14.26
C LEU A 483 -1.55 3.62 13.27
N THR A 484 -2.50 4.56 13.38
CA THR A 484 -2.51 5.80 12.61
C THR A 484 -1.22 6.63 12.74
N ALA A 485 -0.48 6.52 13.85
CA ALA A 485 0.82 7.18 14.04
C ALA A 485 1.87 6.67 13.05
N MET A 486 1.73 5.40 12.66
CA MET A 486 2.53 4.73 11.65
C MET A 486 2.03 4.99 10.22
N ARG A 487 0.99 5.83 10.05
CA ARG A 487 0.42 6.22 8.75
C ARG A 487 -0.19 5.06 7.96
N GLY A 488 -0.93 4.19 8.63
CA GLY A 488 -1.73 3.16 7.99
C GLY A 488 -2.97 2.80 8.80
N ALA A 489 -3.81 1.96 8.20
CA ALA A 489 -4.99 1.39 8.85
C ALA A 489 -5.12 -0.10 8.49
N ILE A 490 -6.30 -0.70 8.67
CA ILE A 490 -6.50 -2.14 8.49
C ILE A 490 -6.15 -2.62 7.08
N ARG A 491 -6.45 -1.84 6.03
CA ARG A 491 -6.16 -2.25 4.65
C ARG A 491 -4.65 -2.27 4.39
N CYS A 492 -3.88 -1.32 4.91
CA CYS A 492 -2.41 -1.31 4.79
C CYS A 492 -1.75 -2.57 5.40
N ILE A 493 -2.31 -3.08 6.50
CA ILE A 493 -1.74 -4.23 7.24
C ILE A 493 -2.38 -5.56 6.89
N SER A 494 -3.12 -5.61 5.78
CA SER A 494 -3.74 -6.85 5.30
C SER A 494 -3.68 -6.97 3.78
N ASN A 495 -3.65 -8.22 3.30
CA ASN A 495 -3.75 -8.52 1.88
C ASN A 495 -4.77 -9.62 1.61
N ILE A 496 -5.49 -9.54 0.50
CA ILE A 496 -6.48 -10.56 0.13
C ILE A 496 -5.77 -11.62 -0.70
N LEU A 497 -5.67 -12.82 -0.13
CA LEU A 497 -5.07 -14.00 -0.75
C LEU A 497 -6.11 -14.92 -1.39
N GLY A 498 -7.38 -14.56 -1.33
CA GLY A 498 -8.46 -15.35 -1.89
C GLY A 498 -9.80 -14.71 -1.63
N ARG A 499 -10.63 -14.67 -2.65
CA ARG A 499 -11.99 -14.15 -2.60
C ARG A 499 -12.86 -15.00 -3.50
N GLN A 500 -14.05 -15.37 -3.01
CA GLN A 500 -15.04 -16.04 -3.83
C GLN A 500 -15.65 -15.00 -4.78
N PRO A 501 -15.57 -15.20 -6.11
CA PRO A 501 -16.22 -14.30 -7.05
C PRO A 501 -17.73 -14.27 -6.81
N GLU A 502 -18.37 -13.16 -7.17
CA GLU A 502 -19.84 -13.12 -7.20
C GLU A 502 -20.37 -14.15 -8.19
N ALA A 503 -21.42 -14.86 -7.77
CA ALA A 503 -22.07 -15.91 -8.56
C ALA A 503 -23.02 -15.34 -9.62
#